data_AF-A0A381ZE90-F1
#
_entry.id   AF-A0A381ZE90-F1
#
_cell.length_a   1.000
_cell.length_b   1.000
_cell.length_c   1.000
_cell.angle_alpha   90.00
_cell.angle_beta   90.00
_cell.angle_gamma   90.00
#
_symmetry.space_group_name_H-M   'P 1'
#
loop_
_entity.id
_entity.type
_entity.pdbx_description
1 polymer ?
#
loop_
_entity_poly.entity_id
_entity_poly.type
_entity_poly.pdbx_seq_one_letter_code
_entity_poly.pdbx_strand_id
1 'polypeptide(L)' 'MDFSYFNNITNFRPAKPYAEILDNAREISQYIDRNKGWKVVWFSEHHLS' A
#
# COMPACT_ATOMS: atom_id res chain seq x y z
N MET A 1 -9.68 19.88 -3.98
CA MET A 1 -10.08 18.51 -3.59
C MET A 1 -8.80 17.76 -3.28
N ASP A 2 -8.68 17.23 -2.08
CA ASP A 2 -7.50 16.45 -1.68
C ASP A 2 -7.78 14.96 -1.82
N PHE A 3 -6.85 14.24 -2.43
CA PHE A 3 -6.95 12.79 -2.64
C PHE A 3 -5.82 12.08 -1.91
N SER A 4 -6.17 10.99 -1.23
CA SER A 4 -5.24 10.13 -0.49
C SER A 4 -5.52 8.68 -0.84
N TYR A 5 -4.49 7.83 -0.73
CA TYR A 5 -4.60 6.41 -1.03
C TYR A 5 -4.58 5.60 0.25
N PHE A 6 -5.50 4.63 0.35
CA PHE A 6 -5.52 3.66 1.44
C PHE A 6 -4.91 2.34 0.96
N ASN A 7 -3.75 1.99 1.50
CA ASN A 7 -2.99 0.81 1.17
C ASN A 7 -3.24 -0.31 2.19
N ASN A 8 -4.07 -1.28 1.80
CA ASN A 8 -4.28 -2.50 2.57
C ASN A 8 -3.31 -3.59 2.11
N ILE A 9 -2.33 -3.90 2.95
CA ILE A 9 -1.30 -4.92 2.68
C ILE A 9 -1.71 -6.33 3.11
N THR A 10 -2.99 -6.58 3.38
CA THR A 10 -3.50 -7.91 3.76
C THR A 10 -3.29 -8.93 2.64
N ASN A 11 -2.59 -10.02 2.95
CA ASN A 11 -2.42 -11.17 2.06
C ASN A 11 -3.57 -12.16 2.24
N PHE A 12 -4.73 -11.90 1.63
CA PHE A 12 -5.87 -12.81 1.75
C PHE A 12 -5.52 -14.18 1.13
N ARG A 13 -5.58 -15.24 1.95
CA ARG A 13 -5.30 -16.64 1.57
C ARG A 13 -3.98 -16.79 0.80
N PRO A 14 -2.83 -16.77 1.51
CA PRO A 14 -1.49 -16.41 1.03
C PRO A 14 -1.31 -16.55 -0.49
N ALA A 15 -1.80 -15.54 -1.22
CA ALA A 15 -1.90 -15.57 -2.67
C ALA A 15 -0.57 -15.16 -3.32
N LYS A 16 0.24 -14.40 -2.57
CA LYS A 16 1.53 -13.86 -3.00
C LYS A 16 2.61 -14.10 -1.95
N PRO A 17 3.89 -14.25 -2.34
CA PRO A 17 5.01 -14.16 -1.44
C PRO A 17 5.03 -12.82 -0.69
N TYR A 18 5.42 -12.83 0.59
CA TYR A 18 5.41 -11.62 1.42
C TYR A 18 6.28 -10.49 0.84
N ALA A 19 7.45 -10.81 0.28
CA ALA A 19 8.31 -9.83 -0.38
C ALA A 19 7.60 -9.11 -1.54
N GLU A 20 6.79 -9.82 -2.32
CA GLU A 20 6.03 -9.22 -3.43
C GLU A 20 5.01 -8.20 -2.91
N ILE A 21 4.41 -8.44 -1.74
CA ILE A 21 3.47 -7.50 -1.12
C ILE A 21 4.18 -6.21 -0.72
N LEU A 22 5.38 -6.34 -0.13
CA LEU A 22 6.19 -5.19 0.25
C LEU A 22 6.67 -4.41 -0.97
N ASP A 23 7.08 -5.10 -2.04
CA ASP A 23 7.49 -4.49 -3.30
C ASP A 23 6.31 -3.70 -3.92
N ASN A 24 5.12 -4.29 -3.98
CA ASN A 24 3.91 -3.62 -4.45
C ASN A 24 3.59 -2.36 -3.61
N ALA A 25 3.66 -2.46 -2.29
CA ALA A 25 3.39 -1.33 -1.39
C ALA A 25 4.40 -0.19 -1.59
N ARG A 26 5.69 -0.53 -1.80
CA ARG A 26 6.74 0.43 -2.13
C ARG A 26 6.49 1.11 -3.47
N GLU A 27 6.19 0.35 -4.51
CA GLU A 27 5.96 0.88 -5.87
C GLU A 27 4.76 1.84 -5.91
N ILE A 28 3.66 1.49 -5.25
CA ILE A 28 2.49 2.37 -5.11
C ILE A 28 2.87 3.67 -4.40
N SER A 29 3.62 3.56 -3.30
CA SER A 29 4.02 4.74 -2.51
C SER A 29 4.94 5.67 -3.32
N GLN A 30 5.87 5.11 -4.08
CA GLN A 30 6.73 5.88 -5.01
C GLN A 30 5.93 6.51 -6.16
N TYR A 31 4.91 5.81 -6.68
CA TYR A 31 4.02 6.38 -7.68
C TYR A 31 3.28 7.58 -7.10
N ILE A 32 2.71 7.46 -5.90
CA ILE A 32 1.97 8.52 -5.23
C ILE A 32 2.86 9.74 -4.97
N ASP A 33 4.07 9.53 -4.46
CA ASP A 33 5.05 10.59 -4.20
C ASP A 33 5.39 11.40 -5.47
N ARG A 34 5.54 10.72 -6.61
CA ARG A 34 5.82 11.39 -7.90
C ARG A 34 4.60 12.11 -8.49
N ASN A 35 3.37 11.78 -8.08
CA ASN A 35 2.14 12.32 -8.67
C ASN A 35 1.50 13.39 -7.78
N LYS A 36 1.63 14.65 -8.19
CA LYS A 36 1.18 15.85 -7.43
C LYS A 36 -0.31 15.90 -7.05
N GLY A 37 -1.15 15.04 -7.63
CA GLY A 37 -2.59 14.95 -7.34
C GLY A 37 -2.92 14.22 -6.03
N TRP A 38 -1.96 13.50 -5.46
CA TRP A 38 -2.12 12.74 -4.22
C TRP A 38 -1.39 13.43 -3.07
N LYS A 39 -1.91 13.26 -1.84
CA LYS A 39 -1.38 13.93 -0.64
C LYS A 39 -0.75 12.98 0.36
N VAL A 40 -1.39 11.84 0.62
CA VAL A 40 -1.00 10.93 1.69
C VAL A 40 -1.26 9.48 1.29
N VAL A 41 -0.41 8.58 1.79
CA VAL A 41 -0.64 7.13 1.82
C VAL A 41 -0.96 6.71 3.24
N TRP A 42 -2.08 6.03 3.44
CA TRP A 42 -2.49 5.44 4.71
C TRP A 42 -2.28 3.93 4.66
N PHE A 43 -1.66 3.34 5.68
CA PHE A 43 -1.43 1.90 5.75
C PHE A 43 -2.33 1.25 6.80
N SER A 44 -2.87 0.08 6.49
CA SER A 44 -3.50 -0.78 7.49
C SER A 44 -2.46 -1.62 8.23
N GLU A 45 -2.63 -1.80 9.53
CA GLU A 45 -1.89 -2.77 10.33
C GLU A 45 -2.76 -4.02 10.58
N HIS A 46 -2.15 -5.20 10.57
CA HIS A 46 -2.83 -6.45 10.91
C HIS A 46 -1.85 -7.42 11.58
N HIS A 47 -2.32 -8.11 12.62
CA HIS A 47 -1.60 -9.16 13.33
C HIS A 47 -2.33 -10.49 13.13
N LEU A 48 -1.57 -11.58 13.01
CA LEU A 48 -2.15 -12.92 12.97
C LEU A 48 -2.51 -13.34 14.40
N SER A 49 -3.75 -13.76 14.60
CA SER A 49 -4.29 -14.30 15.86
C SER A 49 -4.18 -15.82 15.94
#